data_AF-A0A6P5SSQ4-F1
#
_entry.id   AF-A0A6P5SSQ4-F1
#
_cell.length_a   1.000
_cell.length_b   1.000
_cell.length_c   1.000
_cell.angle_alpha   90.00
_cell.angle_beta   90.00
_cell.angle_gamma   90.00
#
_symmetry.space_group_name_H-M   'P 1'
#
loop_
_entity.id
_entity.type
_entity.pdbx_description
1 polymer ?
#
loop_
_entity_poly.entity_id
_entity_poly.type
_entity_poly.pdbx_seq_one_letter_code
_entity_poly.pdbx_strand_id
1 'polypeptide(L)'
;MATLSFVAFSLCLLFFSLAQGLSNNPQCSEAKDQGSNLQVFHVYSPCSPFRPTKPMSWEESVLQMQADDQARLQFLSSLVAKKSVVPIASGRQIIQSPTYIVRAKIGTPPQTLLLAVDTSNDAAWVPCNGCVGCGSNVFNSAKSTTYKTLGCQTAQCKQVPNPTCLGSTCSFNTSYGSSTLAANLSQETFTLATDVVPGYTFGCLQKTTGSSVPPQGLLGLGRGPLSLLSQTQNLYQSTFSYCLPSFKSLNFSGSLRLGPVGQPKRIKYTPLLKNPRRSSLYYVNLNAIRVGRRIVDIPPAALAFNPTTGAGTIIDSGTVFTRLVEPAYVAVRNEFRRRVGKYPFQTLGGFDTCYSVPFVVPTITFMFSGMNVTLPEDNIVIHSTAGSITCLAMAAAPDNVNSVLNVIANMQQQNHRVLIDVPNSRLGVARERCT
;
A
#
# COMPACT_ATOMS: atom_id res chain seq x y z
N MET A 1 68.08 32.68 15.90
CA MET A 1 67.78 31.83 14.73
C MET A 1 67.68 30.39 15.21
N ALA A 2 66.73 29.63 14.65
CA ALA A 2 66.35 28.25 15.01
C ALA A 2 65.40 28.11 16.21
N THR A 3 64.09 28.08 15.92
CA THR A 3 63.13 27.06 16.39
C THR A 3 61.74 27.38 15.83
N LEU A 4 61.50 27.07 14.54
CA LEU A 4 60.18 27.13 13.91
C LEU A 4 60.20 26.35 12.59
N SER A 5 60.34 25.02 12.63
CA SER A 5 60.17 24.16 11.44
C SER A 5 59.95 22.67 11.76
N PHE A 6 59.15 22.32 12.78
CA PHE A 6 58.78 20.92 12.98
C PHE A 6 57.31 20.63 13.32
N VAL A 7 56.43 21.64 13.32
CA VAL A 7 54.99 21.42 13.64
C VAL A 7 54.10 21.52 12.39
N ALA A 8 54.60 22.01 11.26
CA ALA A 8 53.78 22.22 10.06
C ALA A 8 53.59 20.95 9.19
N PHE A 9 54.35 19.88 9.40
CA PHE A 9 54.30 18.71 8.50
C PHE A 9 53.41 17.55 9.00
N SER A 10 52.98 17.57 10.27
CA SER A 10 52.06 16.54 10.81
C SER A 10 50.58 16.93 10.80
N LEU A 11 50.21 18.18 10.49
CA LEU A 11 48.81 18.56 10.32
C LEU A 11 48.30 18.44 8.87
N CYS A 12 49.17 18.42 7.85
CA CYS A 12 48.71 18.30 6.46
C CYS A 12 48.30 16.88 6.04
N LEU A 13 48.67 15.83 6.79
CA LEU A 13 48.29 14.45 6.50
C LEU A 13 47.03 13.96 7.26
N LEU A 14 46.53 14.75 8.21
CA LEU A 14 45.27 14.46 8.92
C LEU A 14 44.05 15.20 8.34
N PHE A 15 44.25 16.14 7.41
CA PHE A 15 43.16 16.86 6.74
C PHE A 15 42.93 16.44 5.27
N PHE A 16 43.70 15.51 4.73
CA PHE A 16 43.51 14.97 3.38
C PHE A 16 42.87 13.57 3.32
N SER A 17 42.32 13.05 4.41
CA SER A 17 41.61 11.75 4.44
C SER A 17 40.12 11.83 4.81
N LEU A 18 39.52 13.01 4.95
CA LEU A 18 38.09 13.17 5.30
C LEU A 18 37.28 14.02 4.30
N ALA A 19 37.82 14.28 3.11
CA ALA A 19 37.11 14.94 2.02
C ALA A 19 36.59 13.97 0.94
N GLN A 20 36.43 12.67 1.27
CA GLN A 20 35.39 11.87 0.62
C GLN A 20 34.11 12.11 1.41
N GLY A 21 33.49 13.28 1.17
CA GLY A 21 32.11 13.51 1.56
C GLY A 21 31.31 12.31 1.09
N LEU A 22 30.71 11.61 2.06
CA LEU A 22 29.76 10.52 1.86
C LEU A 22 28.64 11.05 0.96
N SER A 23 28.83 10.93 -0.36
CA SER A 23 27.79 10.52 -1.27
C SER A 23 27.33 9.14 -0.78
N ASN A 24 26.57 9.11 0.31
CA ASN A 24 25.66 8.03 0.63
C ASN A 24 24.57 8.08 -0.43
N ASN A 25 24.93 7.77 -1.67
CA ASN A 25 23.98 7.30 -2.64
C ASN A 25 23.59 5.94 -2.05
N PRO A 26 22.36 5.78 -1.51
CA PRO A 26 21.93 4.45 -1.12
C PRO A 26 22.19 3.58 -2.35
N GLN A 27 22.74 2.39 -2.14
CA GLN A 27 22.84 1.39 -3.19
C GLN A 27 21.42 1.00 -3.60
N CYS A 28 20.77 1.86 -4.38
CA CYS A 28 19.55 1.61 -5.14
C CYS A 28 19.84 0.68 -6.32
N SER A 29 21.06 0.12 -6.34
CA SER A 29 21.45 -1.04 -7.11
C SER A 29 20.38 -2.10 -6.98
N GLU A 30 20.12 -2.77 -8.09
CA GLU A 30 19.31 -3.98 -8.18
C GLU A 30 19.72 -4.96 -7.09
N ALA A 31 19.05 -4.94 -5.93
CA ALA A 31 18.96 -6.14 -5.13
C ALA A 31 18.38 -7.16 -6.10
N LYS A 32 19.20 -8.15 -6.49
CA LYS A 32 18.82 -9.10 -7.52
C LYS A 32 17.56 -9.78 -7.04
N ASP A 33 16.43 -9.43 -7.62
CA ASP A 33 15.22 -10.20 -7.47
C ASP A 33 15.59 -11.66 -7.78
N GLN A 34 15.30 -12.58 -6.86
CA GLN A 34 15.68 -13.99 -6.98
C GLN A 34 14.43 -14.86 -6.96
N GLY A 35 14.29 -15.70 -7.99
CA GLY A 35 13.10 -16.52 -8.17
C GLY A 35 11.86 -15.63 -8.30
N SER A 36 10.87 -15.92 -7.46
CA SER A 36 9.56 -15.25 -7.41
C SER A 36 9.47 -14.14 -6.35
N ASN A 37 10.61 -13.64 -5.87
CA ASN A 37 10.68 -12.62 -4.81
C ASN A 37 11.04 -11.26 -5.38
N LEU A 38 10.13 -10.31 -5.27
CA LEU A 38 10.33 -8.92 -5.66
C LEU A 38 10.75 -8.09 -4.45
N GLN A 39 11.71 -7.20 -4.64
CA GLN A 39 11.97 -6.13 -3.69
C GLN A 39 10.79 -5.13 -3.67
N VAL A 40 10.34 -4.77 -2.46
CA VAL A 40 9.31 -3.75 -2.25
C VAL A 40 9.97 -2.53 -1.64
N PHE A 41 9.60 -1.33 -2.06
CA PHE A 41 10.07 -0.11 -1.42
C PHE A 41 8.95 0.91 -1.30
N HIS A 42 9.10 1.80 -0.32
CA HIS A 42 8.17 2.91 -0.14
C HIS A 42 8.36 3.92 -1.28
N VAL A 43 7.26 4.53 -1.74
CA VAL A 43 7.25 5.51 -2.84
C VAL A 43 8.10 6.75 -2.54
N TYR A 44 8.32 7.06 -1.27
CA TYR A 44 9.20 8.15 -0.81
C TYR A 44 10.60 7.69 -0.40
N SER A 45 10.94 6.42 -0.59
CA SER A 45 12.30 5.93 -0.31
C SER A 45 13.33 6.64 -1.22
N PRO A 46 14.59 6.74 -0.80
CA PRO A 46 15.66 7.32 -1.62
C PRO A 46 15.82 6.68 -3.01
N CYS A 47 15.36 5.43 -3.17
CA CYS A 47 15.45 4.68 -4.43
C CYS A 47 14.24 4.83 -5.35
N SER A 48 13.25 5.63 -4.95
CA SER A 48 12.07 5.90 -5.77
C SER A 48 12.26 7.19 -6.59
N PRO A 49 12.08 7.15 -7.92
CA PRO A 49 12.08 8.35 -8.75
C PRO A 49 10.82 9.21 -8.53
N PHE A 50 9.86 8.75 -7.72
CA PHE A 50 8.64 9.46 -7.35
C PHE A 50 8.76 10.20 -6.02
N ARG A 51 9.95 10.21 -5.42
CA ARG A 51 10.24 11.00 -4.22
C ARG A 51 10.06 12.49 -4.55
N PRO A 52 9.33 13.27 -3.74
CA PRO A 52 9.19 14.71 -3.93
C PRO A 52 10.56 15.40 -3.98
N THR A 53 10.74 16.29 -4.97
CA THR A 53 11.98 17.08 -5.14
C THR A 53 12.18 18.08 -4.00
N LYS A 54 11.09 18.62 -3.45
CA LYS A 54 11.09 19.43 -2.24
C LYS A 54 10.66 18.54 -1.05
N PRO A 55 11.49 18.39 -0.01
CA PRO A 55 11.08 17.67 1.18
C PRO A 55 9.90 18.41 1.84
N MET A 56 8.81 17.68 2.08
CA MET A 56 7.71 18.16 2.92
C MET A 56 8.14 18.12 4.38
N SER A 57 7.59 19.01 5.20
CA SER A 57 7.67 18.84 6.64
C SER A 57 7.01 17.53 7.07
N TRP A 58 7.35 17.04 8.26
CA TRP A 58 6.73 15.84 8.82
C TRP A 58 5.21 16.00 8.92
N GLU A 59 4.75 17.16 9.38
CA GLU A 59 3.33 17.45 9.54
C GLU A 59 2.61 17.46 8.20
N GLU A 60 3.13 18.15 7.19
CA GLU A 60 2.58 18.14 5.83
C GLU A 60 2.50 16.72 5.26
N SER A 61 3.53 15.89 5.50
CA SER A 61 3.55 14.50 5.04
C SER A 61 2.45 13.65 5.70
N VAL A 62 2.26 13.81 7.01
CA VAL A 62 1.20 13.11 7.76
C VAL A 62 -0.19 13.56 7.30
N LEU A 63 -0.39 14.86 7.11
CA LEU A 63 -1.65 15.42 6.62
C LEU A 63 -1.95 14.97 5.18
N GLN A 64 -0.94 14.88 4.32
CA GLN A 64 -1.09 14.37 2.96
C GLN A 64 -1.52 12.90 2.98
N MET A 65 -0.79 12.03 3.70
CA MET A 65 -1.16 10.61 3.83
C MET A 65 -2.57 10.42 4.39
N GLN A 66 -2.99 11.28 5.33
CA GLN A 66 -4.34 11.25 5.86
C GLN A 66 -5.41 11.66 4.83
N ALA A 67 -5.14 12.66 3.99
CA ALA A 67 -6.04 13.06 2.91
C ALA A 67 -6.17 11.94 1.86
N ASP A 68 -5.05 11.28 1.54
CA ASP A 68 -5.00 10.17 0.62
C ASP A 68 -5.79 8.96 1.15
N ASP A 69 -5.69 8.67 2.45
CA ASP A 69 -6.52 7.66 3.13
C ASP A 69 -8.03 7.95 3.06
N GLN A 70 -8.43 9.21 3.25
CA GLN A 70 -9.85 9.57 3.17
C GLN A 70 -10.41 9.23 1.80
N ALA A 71 -9.65 9.60 0.77
CA ALA A 71 -10.03 9.36 -0.59
C ALA A 71 -9.98 7.83 -0.89
N ARG A 72 -9.00 7.10 -0.35
CA ARG A 72 -8.91 5.62 -0.44
C ARG A 72 -10.13 4.93 0.18
N LEU A 73 -10.63 5.43 1.30
CA LEU A 73 -11.84 4.93 1.96
C LEU A 73 -13.11 5.17 1.13
N GLN A 74 -13.18 6.26 0.37
CA GLN A 74 -14.24 6.48 -0.62
C GLN A 74 -14.19 5.40 -1.72
N PHE A 75 -13.00 5.08 -2.23
CA PHE A 75 -12.80 4.00 -3.19
C PHE A 75 -13.24 2.65 -2.63
N LEU A 76 -12.75 2.24 -1.46
CA LEU A 76 -13.13 0.97 -0.86
C LEU A 76 -14.63 0.87 -0.60
N SER A 77 -15.26 2.00 -0.26
CA SER A 77 -16.71 2.09 -0.09
C SER A 77 -17.47 1.96 -1.41
N SER A 78 -16.92 2.47 -2.52
CA SER A 78 -17.52 2.40 -3.86
C SER A 78 -17.44 1.00 -4.50
N LEU A 79 -16.55 0.13 -4.02
CA LEU A 79 -16.41 -1.26 -4.50
C LEU A 79 -17.62 -2.16 -4.24
N VAL A 80 -18.73 -1.63 -3.70
CA VAL A 80 -19.99 -2.37 -3.56
C VAL A 80 -20.47 -2.79 -4.94
N ALA A 81 -20.78 -4.09 -5.11
CA ALA A 81 -21.26 -4.66 -6.36
C ALA A 81 -22.31 -3.75 -7.02
N LYS A 82 -21.91 -3.14 -8.16
CA LYS A 82 -22.74 -2.37 -9.10
C LYS A 82 -23.12 -0.93 -8.72
N LYS A 83 -22.35 -0.20 -7.90
CA LYS A 83 -22.52 1.26 -7.79
C LYS A 83 -21.20 2.03 -7.92
N SER A 84 -21.00 2.70 -9.05
CA SER A 84 -20.00 3.77 -9.15
C SER A 84 -20.41 4.90 -8.21
N VAL A 85 -19.60 5.16 -7.17
CA VAL A 85 -19.75 6.36 -6.34
C VAL A 85 -18.82 7.40 -6.94
N VAL A 86 -19.37 8.51 -7.40
CA VAL A 86 -18.61 9.71 -7.78
C VAL A 86 -18.48 10.55 -6.51
N PRO A 87 -17.29 10.75 -5.93
CA PRO A 87 -17.14 11.63 -4.79
C PRO A 87 -17.40 13.08 -5.20
N ILE A 88 -18.20 13.79 -4.40
CA ILE A 88 -18.35 15.24 -4.51
C ILE A 88 -17.29 15.87 -3.58
N ALA A 89 -16.34 16.61 -4.17
CA ALA A 89 -15.76 17.89 -3.68
C ALA A 89 -14.22 18.04 -3.54
N SER A 90 -13.84 19.33 -3.75
CA SER A 90 -12.67 20.17 -3.42
C SER A 90 -11.37 20.08 -4.25
N GLY A 91 -10.99 21.23 -4.84
CA GLY A 91 -9.86 21.46 -5.75
C GLY A 91 -8.45 21.45 -5.13
N ARG A 92 -8.20 20.61 -4.12
CA ARG A 92 -6.83 20.25 -3.71
C ARG A 92 -6.44 18.94 -4.41
N GLN A 93 -5.24 18.88 -4.98
CA GLN A 93 -4.70 17.65 -5.59
C GLN A 93 -4.43 16.62 -4.48
N ILE A 94 -5.41 15.76 -4.18
CA ILE A 94 -5.29 14.66 -3.21
C ILE A 94 -4.80 13.41 -3.96
N ILE A 95 -3.61 12.92 -3.66
CA ILE A 95 -2.99 11.81 -4.39
C ILE A 95 -3.25 10.50 -3.66
N GLN A 96 -4.33 9.78 -3.98
CA GLN A 96 -4.38 8.37 -3.60
C GLN A 96 -3.24 7.64 -4.29
N SER A 97 -2.27 7.14 -3.56
CA SER A 97 -1.26 6.26 -4.13
C SER A 97 -0.95 5.19 -3.11
N PRO A 98 -1.23 3.90 -3.40
CA PRO A 98 -0.54 2.79 -2.76
C PRO A 98 0.93 3.16 -2.55
N THR A 99 1.34 3.15 -1.28
CA THR A 99 2.61 3.74 -0.86
C THR A 99 3.80 2.82 -1.09
N TYR A 100 3.56 1.58 -1.52
CA TYR A 100 4.58 0.59 -1.79
C TYR A 100 4.57 0.21 -3.26
N ILE A 101 5.77 0.11 -3.83
CA ILE A 101 5.99 -0.12 -5.25
C ILE A 101 6.99 -1.25 -5.44
N VAL A 102 6.84 -1.96 -6.56
CA VAL A 102 7.71 -3.03 -7.03
C VAL A 102 8.21 -2.73 -8.43
N ARG A 103 9.31 -3.36 -8.82
CA ARG A 103 9.84 -3.30 -10.18
C ARG A 103 9.27 -4.44 -11.01
N ALA A 104 8.85 -4.12 -12.23
CA ALA A 104 8.44 -5.11 -13.23
C ALA A 104 9.10 -4.76 -14.56
N LYS A 105 9.47 -5.77 -15.36
CA LYS A 105 9.88 -5.55 -16.75
C LYS A 105 8.70 -5.92 -17.66
N ILE A 106 8.34 -5.03 -18.58
CA ILE A 106 7.16 -5.18 -19.43
C ILE A 106 7.59 -5.07 -20.89
N GLY A 107 7.19 -6.01 -21.73
CA GLY A 107 7.45 -5.99 -23.17
C GLY A 107 8.63 -6.82 -23.66
N THR A 108 8.77 -6.87 -24.98
CA THR A 108 9.85 -7.57 -25.70
C THR A 108 10.45 -6.65 -26.78
N PRO A 109 11.64 -6.04 -26.57
CA PRO A 109 12.51 -6.20 -25.41
C PRO A 109 11.93 -5.58 -24.12
N PRO A 110 12.35 -6.06 -22.92
CA PRO A 110 11.76 -5.63 -21.66
C PRO A 110 12.04 -4.16 -21.31
N GLN A 111 11.00 -3.42 -20.93
CA GLN A 111 11.05 -2.06 -20.39
C GLN A 111 10.83 -2.08 -18.88
N THR A 112 11.77 -1.55 -18.11
CA THR A 112 11.68 -1.53 -16.64
C THR A 112 10.73 -0.43 -16.18
N LEU A 113 9.67 -0.82 -15.48
CA LEU A 113 8.68 0.06 -14.88
C LEU A 113 8.53 -0.24 -13.39
N LEU A 114 8.00 0.75 -12.67
CA LEU A 114 7.63 0.61 -11.27
C LEU A 114 6.12 0.52 -11.20
N LEU A 115 5.58 -0.37 -10.38
CA LEU A 115 4.14 -0.54 -10.22
C LEU A 115 3.80 -0.47 -8.74
N ALA A 116 2.76 0.28 -8.40
CA ALA A 116 2.25 0.32 -7.04
C ALA A 116 1.46 -0.95 -6.73
N VAL A 117 1.67 -1.54 -5.54
CA VAL A 117 1.00 -2.78 -5.16
C VAL A 117 -0.29 -2.50 -4.40
N ASP A 118 -1.39 -3.10 -4.84
CA ASP A 118 -2.71 -2.83 -4.28
C ASP A 118 -3.51 -4.12 -4.02
N THR A 119 -3.74 -4.43 -2.75
CA THR A 119 -4.52 -5.60 -2.29
C THR A 119 -6.04 -5.47 -2.47
N SER A 120 -6.53 -4.34 -2.97
CA SER A 120 -7.97 -4.07 -3.11
C SER A 120 -8.42 -3.92 -4.56
N ASN A 121 -7.48 -3.89 -5.50
CA ASN A 121 -7.74 -3.72 -6.92
C ASN A 121 -7.32 -4.97 -7.70
N ASP A 122 -8.12 -5.36 -8.69
CA ASP A 122 -7.89 -6.58 -9.46
C ASP A 122 -6.97 -6.34 -10.65
N ALA A 123 -7.42 -5.60 -11.66
CA ALA A 123 -6.65 -5.44 -12.88
C ALA A 123 -5.37 -4.63 -12.64
N ALA A 124 -4.24 -5.11 -13.14
CA ALA A 124 -3.09 -4.23 -13.32
C ALA A 124 -3.40 -3.18 -14.39
N TRP A 125 -2.81 -2.00 -14.25
CA TRP A 125 -2.91 -0.97 -15.27
C TRP A 125 -1.65 -0.11 -15.30
N VAL A 126 -1.24 0.29 -16.50
CA VAL A 126 0.06 0.90 -16.75
C VAL A 126 -0.14 2.11 -17.68
N PRO A 127 0.42 3.29 -17.34
CA PRO A 127 0.52 4.41 -18.27
C PRO A 127 1.18 3.98 -19.59
N CYS A 128 0.51 4.16 -20.72
CA CYS A 128 1.06 3.85 -22.04
C CYS A 128 1.45 5.11 -22.82
N ASN A 129 2.28 4.96 -23.86
CA ASN A 129 2.65 6.08 -24.73
C ASN A 129 1.41 6.78 -25.30
N GLY A 130 1.39 8.12 -25.20
CA GLY A 130 0.25 8.95 -25.60
C GLY A 130 -0.83 9.12 -24.53
N CYS A 131 -0.65 8.56 -23.32
CA CYS A 131 -1.62 8.76 -22.25
C CYS A 131 -1.75 10.25 -21.86
N VAL A 132 -2.98 10.77 -21.91
CA VAL A 132 -3.30 12.14 -21.51
C VAL A 132 -3.53 12.21 -20.00
N GLY A 133 -2.77 13.06 -19.31
CA GLY A 133 -2.87 13.24 -17.85
C GLY A 133 -2.09 12.23 -17.02
N CYS A 134 -1.35 11.32 -17.66
CA CYS A 134 -0.38 10.43 -16.99
C CYS A 134 0.95 11.16 -16.72
N GLY A 135 1.79 10.58 -15.86
CA GLY A 135 3.18 11.01 -15.67
C GLY A 135 4.10 10.65 -16.85
N SER A 136 5.38 11.02 -16.77
CA SER A 136 6.38 10.81 -17.84
C SER A 136 6.87 9.36 -17.97
N ASN A 137 6.76 8.56 -16.92
CA ASN A 137 7.19 7.16 -16.91
C ASN A 137 6.08 6.26 -17.49
N VAL A 138 6.14 5.99 -18.79
CA VAL A 138 5.13 5.23 -19.52
C VAL A 138 5.73 4.00 -20.22
N PHE A 139 4.90 2.96 -20.38
CA PHE A 139 5.19 1.83 -21.25
C PHE A 139 5.06 2.23 -22.72
N ASN A 140 6.11 2.03 -23.51
CA ASN A 140 6.04 2.24 -24.96
C ASN A 140 5.60 0.96 -25.66
N SER A 141 4.30 0.86 -25.93
CA SER A 141 3.70 -0.34 -26.52
C SER A 141 4.17 -0.57 -27.96
N ALA A 142 4.52 0.48 -28.70
CA ALA A 142 5.02 0.38 -30.08
C ALA A 142 6.44 -0.22 -30.17
N LYS A 143 7.20 -0.22 -29.07
CA LYS A 143 8.54 -0.82 -28.99
C LYS A 143 8.53 -2.29 -28.57
N SER A 144 7.36 -2.85 -28.27
CA SER A 144 7.24 -4.24 -27.84
C SER A 144 6.68 -5.12 -28.95
N THR A 145 7.39 -6.17 -29.30
CA THR A 145 6.98 -7.16 -30.30
C THR A 145 5.89 -8.11 -29.80
N THR A 146 5.65 -8.17 -28.49
CA THR A 146 4.65 -9.05 -27.85
C THR A 146 3.39 -8.30 -27.40
N TYR A 147 3.33 -6.99 -27.61
CA TYR A 147 2.16 -6.18 -27.26
C TYR A 147 0.98 -6.48 -28.20
N LYS A 148 -0.21 -6.64 -27.62
CA LYS A 148 -1.45 -6.70 -28.40
C LYS A 148 -2.63 -6.14 -27.62
N THR A 149 -3.52 -5.44 -28.31
CA THR A 149 -4.83 -5.05 -27.76
C THR A 149 -5.78 -6.25 -27.80
N LEU A 150 -6.70 -6.33 -26.84
CA LEU A 150 -7.75 -7.35 -26.82
C LEU A 150 -9.03 -6.83 -27.46
N GLY A 151 -9.66 -7.70 -28.24
CA GLY A 151 -10.93 -7.40 -28.88
C GLY A 151 -12.13 -7.55 -27.96
N CYS A 152 -13.26 -6.95 -28.34
CA CYS A 152 -14.49 -6.97 -27.54
C CYS A 152 -15.11 -8.34 -27.29
N GLN A 153 -14.86 -9.31 -28.17
CA GLN A 153 -15.40 -10.67 -28.06
C GLN A 153 -14.59 -11.56 -27.11
N THR A 154 -13.46 -11.06 -26.58
CA THR A 154 -12.63 -11.81 -25.64
C THR A 154 -13.34 -11.96 -24.28
N ALA A 155 -13.12 -13.09 -23.61
CA ALA A 155 -13.72 -13.34 -22.29
C ALA A 155 -13.27 -12.29 -21.24
N GLN A 156 -12.03 -11.83 -21.36
CA GLN A 156 -11.43 -10.81 -20.50
C GLN A 156 -12.15 -9.46 -20.63
N CYS A 157 -12.68 -9.11 -21.81
CA CYS A 157 -13.44 -7.88 -22.00
C CYS A 157 -14.73 -7.84 -21.16
N LYS A 158 -15.32 -9.01 -20.86
CA LYS A 158 -16.50 -9.10 -19.99
C LYS A 158 -16.17 -8.92 -18.50
N GLN A 159 -14.89 -8.90 -18.15
CA GLN A 159 -14.42 -8.84 -16.75
C GLN A 159 -14.04 -7.42 -16.32
N VAL A 160 -13.83 -6.49 -17.25
CA VAL A 160 -13.60 -5.08 -16.93
C VAL A 160 -14.92 -4.35 -16.64
N PRO A 161 -14.92 -3.28 -15.83
CA PRO A 161 -16.13 -2.51 -15.56
C PRO A 161 -16.54 -1.71 -16.79
N ASN A 162 -17.83 -1.79 -17.16
CA ASN A 162 -18.44 -1.00 -18.24
C ASN A 162 -17.59 -1.00 -19.53
N PRO A 163 -17.30 -2.17 -20.13
CA PRO A 163 -16.50 -2.24 -21.35
C PRO A 163 -17.18 -1.47 -22.48
N THR A 164 -16.38 -0.75 -23.25
CA THR A 164 -16.77 -0.08 -24.48
C THR A 164 -15.95 -0.62 -25.64
N CYS A 165 -16.52 -0.57 -26.83
CA CYS A 165 -15.88 -1.01 -28.06
C CYS A 165 -15.60 0.21 -28.93
N LEU A 166 -14.36 0.69 -28.88
CA LEU A 166 -13.88 1.72 -29.80
C LEU A 166 -13.31 1.02 -31.03
N GLY A 167 -14.17 0.82 -32.04
CA GLY A 167 -13.86 -0.08 -33.15
C GLY A 167 -13.81 -1.54 -32.68
N SER A 168 -12.69 -2.22 -32.92
CA SER A 168 -12.49 -3.62 -32.52
C SER A 168 -11.87 -3.82 -31.13
N THR A 169 -11.30 -2.76 -30.53
CA THR A 169 -10.56 -2.86 -29.25
C THR A 169 -11.50 -2.72 -28.06
N CYS A 170 -11.33 -3.60 -27.07
CA CYS A 170 -11.99 -3.50 -25.78
C CYS A 170 -11.34 -2.39 -24.95
N SER A 171 -12.12 -1.36 -24.62
CA SER A 171 -11.74 -0.27 -23.75
C SER A 171 -12.62 -0.28 -22.52
N PHE A 172 -12.18 0.35 -21.43
CA PHE A 172 -12.99 0.51 -20.24
C PHE A 172 -12.64 1.77 -19.49
N ASN A 173 -13.65 2.30 -18.79
CA ASN A 173 -13.48 3.39 -17.86
C ASN A 173 -13.75 2.88 -16.45
N THR A 174 -12.88 3.21 -15.51
CA THR A 174 -13.12 2.93 -14.10
C THR A 174 -12.73 4.12 -13.25
N SER A 175 -13.31 4.17 -12.07
CA SER A 175 -12.89 5.10 -11.03
C SER A 175 -11.85 4.42 -10.15
N TYR A 176 -10.85 5.17 -9.77
CA TYR A 176 -9.91 4.81 -8.73
C TYR A 176 -9.79 6.02 -7.81
N GLY A 177 -10.38 5.93 -6.63
CA GLY A 177 -10.48 7.09 -5.77
C GLY A 177 -11.35 8.21 -6.31
N SER A 178 -10.81 9.43 -6.24
CA SER A 178 -11.39 10.62 -6.88
C SER A 178 -11.01 10.77 -8.35
N SER A 179 -10.31 9.78 -8.92
CA SER A 179 -9.90 9.79 -10.32
C SER A 179 -10.74 8.89 -11.21
N THR A 180 -10.78 9.25 -12.49
CA THR A 180 -11.29 8.40 -13.56
C THR A 180 -10.13 8.04 -14.48
N LEU A 181 -10.06 6.78 -14.88
CA LEU A 181 -9.09 6.27 -15.82
C LEU A 181 -9.79 5.58 -17.00
N ALA A 182 -9.31 5.88 -18.20
CA ALA A 182 -9.69 5.25 -19.45
C ALA A 182 -8.53 4.40 -19.96
N ALA A 183 -8.79 3.15 -20.28
CA ALA A 183 -7.76 2.18 -20.66
C ALA A 183 -8.22 1.28 -21.81
N ASN A 184 -7.26 0.85 -22.63
CA ASN A 184 -7.43 -0.25 -23.57
C ASN A 184 -7.02 -1.55 -22.89
N LEU A 185 -7.89 -2.56 -22.92
CA LEU A 185 -7.56 -3.88 -22.43
C LEU A 185 -6.54 -4.52 -23.37
N SER A 186 -5.39 -4.91 -22.83
CA SER A 186 -4.24 -5.35 -23.63
C SER A 186 -3.57 -6.56 -22.99
N GLN A 187 -2.75 -7.26 -23.77
CA GLN A 187 -1.87 -8.33 -23.30
C GLN A 187 -0.41 -7.99 -23.60
N GLU A 188 0.46 -8.35 -22.67
CA GLU A 188 1.90 -8.20 -22.79
C GLU A 188 2.63 -9.25 -21.94
N THR A 189 3.91 -9.46 -22.20
CA THR A 189 4.82 -10.23 -21.36
C THR A 189 5.28 -9.39 -20.18
N PHE A 190 4.90 -9.80 -18.97
CA PHE A 190 5.39 -9.24 -17.72
C PHE A 190 6.49 -10.13 -17.17
N THR A 191 7.60 -9.55 -16.73
CA THR A 191 8.62 -10.25 -15.94
C THR A 191 8.58 -9.68 -14.52
N LEU A 192 8.21 -10.52 -13.56
CA LEU A 192 8.13 -10.20 -12.15
C LEU A 192 9.27 -10.93 -11.44
N ALA A 193 10.21 -10.20 -10.84
CA ALA A 193 11.47 -10.77 -10.42
C ALA A 193 12.18 -11.50 -11.59
N THR A 194 12.33 -12.82 -11.50
CA THR A 194 12.87 -13.66 -12.59
C THR A 194 11.81 -14.43 -13.37
N ASP A 195 10.54 -14.33 -12.96
CA ASP A 195 9.45 -15.09 -13.54
C ASP A 195 8.83 -14.37 -14.73
N VAL A 196 8.76 -15.06 -15.87
CA VAL A 196 8.17 -14.55 -17.11
C VAL A 196 6.71 -14.99 -17.20
N VAL A 197 5.82 -14.01 -17.34
CA VAL A 197 4.36 -14.17 -17.45
C VAL A 197 3.92 -13.66 -18.83
N PRO A 198 3.91 -14.53 -19.86
CA PRO A 198 3.46 -14.14 -21.18
C PRO A 198 1.94 -13.96 -21.24
N GLY A 199 1.48 -13.02 -22.06
CA GLY A 199 0.04 -12.81 -22.27
C GLY A 199 -0.71 -12.29 -21.04
N TYR A 200 -0.02 -11.62 -20.12
CA TYR A 200 -0.62 -11.00 -18.95
C TYR A 200 -1.56 -9.88 -19.39
N THR A 201 -2.83 -9.98 -19.01
CA THR A 201 -3.87 -9.01 -19.33
C THR A 201 -3.85 -7.84 -18.36
N PHE A 202 -3.78 -6.62 -18.89
CA PHE A 202 -3.72 -5.39 -18.12
C PHE A 202 -4.42 -4.24 -18.84
N GLY A 203 -4.70 -3.15 -18.13
CA GLY A 203 -5.20 -1.90 -18.70
C GLY A 203 -4.04 -1.01 -19.17
N CYS A 204 -3.94 -0.79 -20.48
CA CYS A 204 -3.02 0.18 -21.06
C CYS A 204 -3.68 1.56 -21.04
N LEU A 205 -3.30 2.42 -20.09
CA LEU A 205 -3.98 3.69 -19.84
C LEU A 205 -3.84 4.63 -21.03
N GLN A 206 -4.95 5.25 -21.42
CA GLN A 206 -5.04 6.24 -22.48
C GLN A 206 -5.32 7.65 -21.94
N LYS A 207 -6.03 7.74 -20.81
CA LYS A 207 -6.34 9.01 -20.16
C LYS A 207 -6.59 8.82 -18.67
N THR A 208 -6.08 9.75 -17.87
CA THR A 208 -6.36 9.84 -16.44
C THR A 208 -6.78 11.25 -16.08
N THR A 209 -7.80 11.38 -15.24
CA THR A 209 -8.25 12.66 -14.68
C THR A 209 -8.35 12.57 -13.18
N GLY A 210 -8.07 13.68 -12.48
CA GLY A 210 -7.94 13.71 -11.02
C GLY A 210 -6.53 13.36 -10.55
N SER A 211 -6.35 13.25 -9.25
CA SER A 211 -5.03 13.09 -8.61
C SER A 211 -4.81 11.72 -7.97
N SER A 212 -5.82 10.85 -7.95
CA SER A 212 -5.80 9.56 -7.24
C SER A 212 -5.10 8.42 -8.00
N VAL A 213 -4.63 8.61 -9.22
CA VAL A 213 -3.97 7.54 -9.99
C VAL A 213 -2.47 7.52 -9.65
N PRO A 214 -1.93 6.41 -9.12
CA PRO A 214 -0.48 6.16 -9.10
C PRO A 214 0.21 6.47 -10.43
N PRO A 215 1.14 7.45 -10.50
CA PRO A 215 1.90 7.72 -11.72
C PRO A 215 2.81 6.56 -12.14
N GLN A 216 3.06 5.60 -11.24
CA GLN A 216 3.76 4.34 -11.50
C GLN A 216 2.95 3.41 -12.41
N GLY A 217 1.62 3.50 -12.37
CA GLY A 217 0.77 2.35 -12.65
C GLY A 217 0.60 1.45 -11.43
N LEU A 218 -0.14 0.36 -11.59
CA LEU A 218 -0.61 -0.47 -10.49
C LEU A 218 -0.53 -1.95 -10.85
N LEU A 219 -0.05 -2.75 -9.90
CA LEU A 219 -0.12 -4.21 -9.90
C LEU A 219 -1.22 -4.65 -8.93
N GLY A 220 -2.31 -5.19 -9.48
CA GLY A 220 -3.49 -5.57 -8.71
C GLY A 220 -3.33 -6.93 -8.03
N LEU A 221 -3.38 -6.90 -6.71
CA LEU A 221 -3.30 -8.05 -5.82
C LEU A 221 -4.65 -8.37 -5.19
N GLY A 222 -5.76 -7.92 -5.78
CA GLY A 222 -7.11 -8.34 -5.40
C GLY A 222 -7.41 -9.80 -5.74
N ARG A 223 -8.68 -10.20 -5.62
CA ARG A 223 -9.15 -11.60 -5.81
C ARG A 223 -10.02 -11.80 -7.04
N GLY A 224 -10.17 -10.78 -7.87
CA GLY A 224 -10.95 -10.84 -9.10
C GLY A 224 -10.20 -11.55 -10.24
N PRO A 225 -10.90 -11.79 -11.36
CA PRO A 225 -10.39 -12.61 -12.46
C PRO A 225 -9.22 -11.95 -13.22
N LEU A 226 -9.11 -10.62 -13.19
CA LEU A 226 -8.00 -9.87 -13.78
C LEU A 226 -6.84 -9.61 -12.81
N SER A 227 -6.90 -10.13 -11.57
CA SER A 227 -5.79 -10.01 -10.61
C SER A 227 -4.56 -10.81 -11.01
N LEU A 228 -3.42 -10.41 -10.46
CA LEU A 228 -2.19 -11.19 -10.58
C LEU A 228 -2.44 -12.65 -10.18
N LEU A 229 -3.12 -12.87 -9.06
CA LEU A 229 -3.38 -14.21 -8.50
C LEU A 229 -4.18 -15.12 -9.43
N SER A 230 -5.16 -14.56 -10.15
CA SER A 230 -5.99 -15.31 -11.08
C SER A 230 -5.25 -15.61 -12.37
N GLN A 231 -4.52 -14.64 -12.90
CA GLN A 231 -3.81 -14.79 -14.18
C GLN A 231 -2.56 -15.66 -14.08
N THR A 232 -1.99 -15.82 -12.89
CA THR A 232 -0.75 -16.58 -12.64
C THR A 232 -0.96 -17.78 -11.73
N GLN A 233 -2.20 -18.29 -11.64
CA GLN A 233 -2.55 -19.40 -10.74
C GLN A 233 -1.65 -20.63 -10.94
N ASN A 234 -1.27 -20.95 -12.18
CA ASN A 234 -0.40 -22.09 -12.48
C ASN A 234 1.03 -21.92 -11.93
N LEU A 235 1.47 -20.67 -11.71
CA LEU A 235 2.81 -20.35 -11.23
C LEU A 235 2.83 -20.12 -9.72
N TYR A 236 1.92 -19.28 -9.21
CA TYR A 236 1.91 -18.85 -7.80
C TYR A 236 0.82 -19.51 -6.96
N GLN A 237 -0.02 -20.38 -7.54
CA GLN A 237 -1.07 -21.10 -6.81
C GLN A 237 -1.94 -20.16 -5.98
N SER A 238 -2.26 -18.98 -6.54
CA SER A 238 -3.04 -17.90 -5.90
C SER A 238 -2.59 -17.57 -4.46
N THR A 239 -1.28 -17.65 -4.21
CA THR A 239 -0.65 -17.42 -2.91
C THR A 239 0.42 -16.36 -3.04
N PHE A 240 0.48 -15.42 -2.10
CA PHE A 240 1.56 -14.45 -2.01
C PHE A 240 1.73 -13.95 -0.59
N SER A 241 2.89 -13.39 -0.28
CA SER A 241 3.09 -12.67 0.97
C SER A 241 3.90 -11.40 0.78
N TYR A 242 3.76 -10.45 1.70
CA TYR A 242 4.58 -9.25 1.71
C TYR A 242 5.10 -8.92 3.10
N CYS A 243 6.25 -8.26 3.14
CA CYS A 243 6.77 -7.54 4.30
C CYS A 243 6.92 -6.08 3.89
N LEU A 244 6.15 -5.19 4.52
CA LEU A 244 6.19 -3.76 4.22
C LEU A 244 7.25 -3.08 5.08
N PRO A 245 8.24 -2.39 4.47
CA PRO A 245 9.27 -1.69 5.22
C PRO A 245 8.66 -0.47 5.93
N SER A 246 9.27 -0.06 7.03
CA SER A 246 8.89 1.20 7.67
C SER A 246 9.25 2.37 6.77
N PHE A 247 8.30 3.29 6.53
CA PHE A 247 8.59 4.54 5.81
C PHE A 247 9.58 5.44 6.55
N LYS A 248 9.81 5.21 7.86
CA LYS A 248 10.80 5.93 8.67
C LYS A 248 12.24 5.47 8.37
N SER A 249 12.39 4.32 7.75
CA SER A 249 13.67 3.67 7.54
C SER A 249 14.15 3.90 6.11
N LEU A 250 15.04 4.88 5.93
CA LEU A 250 15.52 5.30 4.60
C LEU A 250 16.31 4.22 3.83
N ASN A 251 16.84 3.22 4.53
CA ASN A 251 17.66 2.14 3.95
C ASN A 251 16.98 0.77 4.01
N PHE A 252 15.68 0.70 4.33
CA PHE A 252 14.97 -0.56 4.43
C PHE A 252 14.10 -0.80 3.20
N SER A 253 14.14 -2.03 2.74
CA SER A 253 13.33 -2.60 1.69
C SER A 253 12.44 -3.73 2.25
N GLY A 254 11.26 -3.82 1.67
CA GLY A 254 10.37 -4.94 1.84
C GLY A 254 10.63 -6.03 0.83
N SER A 255 9.75 -7.02 0.86
CA SER A 255 9.69 -8.04 -0.18
C SER A 255 8.25 -8.49 -0.42
N LEU A 256 7.95 -8.79 -1.67
CA LEU A 256 6.74 -9.47 -2.13
C LEU A 256 7.16 -10.86 -2.63
N ARG A 257 6.76 -11.92 -1.93
CA ARG A 257 7.03 -13.31 -2.31
C ARG A 257 5.81 -13.88 -2.99
N LEU A 258 5.95 -14.26 -4.25
CA LEU A 258 4.89 -14.87 -5.03
C LEU A 258 5.00 -16.39 -4.95
N GLY A 259 3.88 -17.08 -4.78
CA GLY A 259 3.82 -18.53 -4.65
C GLY A 259 3.93 -19.05 -3.21
N PRO A 260 3.70 -20.36 -3.00
CA PRO A 260 3.75 -20.99 -1.68
C PRO A 260 5.18 -21.27 -1.19
N VAL A 261 6.18 -21.20 -2.06
CA VAL A 261 7.58 -21.48 -1.74
C VAL A 261 8.20 -20.33 -0.94
N GLY A 262 9.02 -20.66 0.07
CA GLY A 262 9.74 -19.65 0.85
C GLY A 262 8.87 -18.87 1.85
N GLN A 263 7.64 -19.31 2.12
CA GLN A 263 6.78 -18.73 3.15
C GLN A 263 7.27 -19.10 4.57
N PRO A 264 7.08 -18.24 5.59
CA PRO A 264 7.59 -18.51 6.93
C PRO A 264 7.00 -19.79 7.55
N LYS A 265 7.85 -20.61 8.19
CA LYS A 265 7.42 -21.82 8.89
C LYS A 265 6.59 -21.52 10.15
N ARG A 266 6.90 -20.43 10.87
CA ARG A 266 6.23 -20.03 12.12
C ARG A 266 5.26 -18.89 11.86
N ILE A 267 4.16 -19.20 11.19
CA ILE A 267 3.10 -18.25 10.86
C ILE A 267 1.80 -18.65 11.57
N LYS A 268 1.04 -17.65 12.05
CA LYS A 268 -0.28 -17.85 12.66
C LYS A 268 -1.35 -17.44 11.66
N TYR A 269 -2.50 -18.10 11.70
CA TYR A 269 -3.52 -17.93 10.68
C TYR A 269 -4.86 -17.47 11.25
N THR A 270 -5.58 -16.71 10.45
CA THR A 270 -7.01 -16.42 10.59
C THR A 270 -7.74 -16.76 9.30
N PRO A 271 -9.01 -17.20 9.32
CA PRO A 271 -9.78 -17.43 8.11
C PRO A 271 -9.92 -16.17 7.24
N LEU A 272 -9.75 -16.33 5.93
CA LEU A 272 -10.14 -15.32 4.94
C LEU A 272 -11.62 -15.49 4.60
N LEU A 273 -12.38 -14.42 4.82
CA LEU A 273 -13.80 -14.39 4.51
C LEU A 273 -14.03 -13.87 3.09
N LYS A 274 -15.16 -14.25 2.49
CA LYS A 274 -15.57 -13.79 1.15
C LYS A 274 -16.85 -12.99 1.28
N ASN A 275 -16.80 -11.72 0.90
CA ASN A 275 -17.97 -10.87 0.85
C ASN A 275 -18.45 -10.71 -0.61
N PRO A 276 -19.65 -11.18 -1.00
CA PRO A 276 -20.15 -11.04 -2.37
C PRO A 276 -20.29 -9.58 -2.84
N ARG A 277 -20.48 -8.62 -1.92
CA ARG A 277 -20.55 -7.19 -2.25
C ARG A 277 -19.20 -6.60 -2.63
N ARG A 278 -18.09 -7.17 -2.14
CA ARG A 278 -16.72 -6.68 -2.36
C ARG A 278 -15.76 -7.88 -2.46
N SER A 279 -15.94 -8.70 -3.50
CA SER A 279 -15.29 -10.02 -3.61
C SER A 279 -13.76 -9.97 -3.69
N SER A 280 -13.23 -8.84 -4.13
CA SER A 280 -11.80 -8.63 -4.35
C SER A 280 -11.02 -8.35 -3.07
N LEU A 281 -11.69 -7.96 -1.98
CA LEU A 281 -11.05 -7.58 -0.72
C LEU A 281 -10.73 -8.78 0.19
N TYR A 282 -9.71 -8.62 1.02
CA TYR A 282 -9.28 -9.61 2.00
C TYR A 282 -9.94 -9.37 3.36
N TYR A 283 -11.14 -9.94 3.54
CA TYR A 283 -11.84 -9.88 4.83
C TYR A 283 -11.25 -10.87 5.82
N VAL A 284 -11.14 -10.44 7.07
CA VAL A 284 -10.73 -11.25 8.22
C VAL A 284 -11.72 -11.07 9.36
N ASN A 285 -11.84 -12.07 10.22
CA ASN A 285 -12.69 -11.96 11.40
C ASN A 285 -11.92 -11.34 12.57
N LEU A 286 -12.09 -10.03 12.79
CA LEU A 286 -11.56 -9.31 13.95
C LEU A 286 -12.58 -9.37 15.08
N ASN A 287 -12.30 -10.15 16.12
CA ASN A 287 -13.23 -10.38 17.23
C ASN A 287 -13.18 -9.24 18.25
N ALA A 288 -11.98 -8.73 18.54
CA ALA A 288 -11.79 -7.67 19.52
C ALA A 288 -10.48 -6.92 19.31
N ILE A 289 -10.36 -5.77 19.99
CA ILE A 289 -9.13 -5.02 20.12
C ILE A 289 -8.79 -4.93 21.61
N ARG A 290 -7.53 -5.14 21.97
CA ARG A 290 -7.05 -5.00 23.34
C ARG A 290 -6.06 -3.84 23.43
N VAL A 291 -6.28 -2.93 24.37
CA VAL A 291 -5.40 -1.79 24.67
C VAL A 291 -4.86 -1.96 26.10
N GLY A 292 -3.54 -2.11 26.20
CA GLY A 292 -2.85 -2.57 27.39
C GLY A 292 -3.39 -3.93 27.85
N ARG A 293 -3.94 -3.97 29.06
CA ARG A 293 -4.54 -5.19 29.64
C ARG A 293 -6.05 -5.32 29.42
N ARG A 294 -6.71 -4.33 28.78
CA ARG A 294 -8.17 -4.28 28.65
C ARG A 294 -8.58 -4.61 27.22
N ILE A 295 -9.41 -5.64 27.06
CA ILE A 295 -10.18 -5.84 25.83
C ILE A 295 -11.21 -4.70 25.80
N VAL A 296 -11.14 -3.84 24.78
CA VAL A 296 -12.01 -2.67 24.70
C VAL A 296 -13.44 -3.09 24.42
N ASP A 297 -14.38 -2.37 25.04
CA ASP A 297 -15.80 -2.60 24.86
C ASP A 297 -16.26 -1.98 23.53
N ILE A 298 -16.08 -2.75 22.44
CA ILE A 298 -16.53 -2.38 21.10
C ILE A 298 -17.89 -3.05 20.88
N PRO A 299 -18.93 -2.31 20.44
CA PRO A 299 -20.20 -2.92 20.07
C PRO A 299 -19.98 -4.05 19.06
N PRO A 300 -20.47 -5.29 19.29
CA PRO A 300 -20.19 -6.42 18.41
C PRO A 300 -20.53 -6.15 16.93
N ALA A 301 -21.63 -5.43 16.69
CA ALA A 301 -22.06 -5.02 15.35
C ALA A 301 -21.05 -4.13 14.60
N ALA A 302 -20.18 -3.40 15.31
CA ALA A 302 -19.17 -2.54 14.71
C ALA A 302 -18.00 -3.31 14.08
N LEU A 303 -17.74 -4.55 14.52
CA LEU A 303 -16.70 -5.43 13.96
C LEU A 303 -17.28 -6.59 13.14
N ALA A 304 -18.58 -6.88 13.31
CA ALA A 304 -19.23 -8.03 12.70
C ALA A 304 -19.10 -8.05 11.17
N PHE A 305 -18.71 -9.21 10.65
CA PHE A 305 -18.76 -9.48 9.22
C PHE A 305 -20.22 -9.60 8.77
N ASN A 306 -20.60 -8.83 7.76
CA ASN A 306 -21.93 -8.88 7.17
C ASN A 306 -21.85 -8.99 5.63
N PRO A 307 -22.17 -10.16 5.05
CA PRO A 307 -22.10 -10.36 3.60
C PRO A 307 -23.20 -9.61 2.83
N THR A 308 -24.28 -9.20 3.51
CA THR A 308 -25.40 -8.48 2.90
C THR A 308 -25.09 -7.00 2.71
N THR A 309 -24.52 -6.36 3.74
CA THR A 309 -24.18 -4.92 3.74
C THR A 309 -22.77 -4.64 3.22
N GLY A 310 -21.89 -5.65 3.22
CA GLY A 310 -20.47 -5.44 2.95
C GLY A 310 -19.65 -5.08 4.20
N ALA A 311 -20.25 -5.11 5.40
CA ALA A 311 -19.56 -4.73 6.63
C ALA A 311 -18.55 -5.77 7.09
N GLY A 312 -17.57 -5.33 7.88
CA GLY A 312 -16.57 -6.18 8.51
C GLY A 312 -15.18 -5.56 8.48
N THR A 313 -14.16 -6.39 8.69
CA THR A 313 -12.77 -5.96 8.73
C THR A 313 -11.99 -6.49 7.53
N ILE A 314 -11.22 -5.62 6.89
CA ILE A 314 -10.31 -5.96 5.79
C ILE A 314 -8.86 -5.64 6.13
N ILE A 315 -7.94 -6.33 5.47
CA ILE A 315 -6.52 -5.96 5.41
C ILE A 315 -6.28 -5.24 4.08
N ASP A 316 -5.73 -4.02 4.14
CA ASP A 316 -5.45 -3.22 2.93
C ASP A 316 -4.04 -2.61 2.97
N SER A 317 -3.23 -2.86 1.94
CA SER A 317 -1.89 -2.27 1.80
C SER A 317 -1.93 -0.83 1.26
N GLY A 318 -3.02 -0.44 0.60
CA GLY A 318 -3.15 0.88 -0.03
C GLY A 318 -3.65 1.99 0.90
N THR A 319 -4.14 1.64 2.09
CA THR A 319 -4.46 2.58 3.18
C THR A 319 -3.24 2.66 4.11
N VAL A 320 -2.84 3.86 4.54
CA VAL A 320 -1.69 4.12 5.41
C VAL A 320 -2.02 3.86 6.87
N PHE A 321 -3.04 4.53 7.41
CA PHE A 321 -3.40 4.45 8.83
C PHE A 321 -4.71 3.68 9.04
N THR A 322 -4.76 2.84 10.08
CA THR A 322 -5.94 2.00 10.34
C THR A 322 -7.18 2.88 10.52
N ARG A 323 -8.24 2.55 9.77
CA ARG A 323 -9.52 3.23 9.82
C ARG A 323 -10.55 2.30 10.44
N LEU A 324 -11.16 2.72 11.55
CA LEU A 324 -12.21 1.95 12.20
C LEU A 324 -13.55 2.67 12.00
N VAL A 325 -14.64 1.91 11.93
CA VAL A 325 -15.97 2.52 12.02
C VAL A 325 -16.08 3.25 13.35
N GLU A 326 -16.82 4.35 13.39
CA GLU A 326 -16.79 5.29 14.52
C GLU A 326 -17.00 4.63 15.89
N PRO A 327 -17.98 3.73 16.11
CA PRO A 327 -18.14 3.09 17.42
C PRO A 327 -16.90 2.29 17.87
N ALA A 328 -16.22 1.62 16.93
CA ALA A 328 -14.99 0.87 17.22
C ALA A 328 -13.81 1.82 17.47
N TYR A 329 -13.67 2.88 16.67
CA TYR A 329 -12.64 3.89 16.85
C TYR A 329 -12.75 4.57 18.22
N VAL A 330 -13.94 5.05 18.58
CA VAL A 330 -14.19 5.76 19.83
C VAL A 330 -13.83 4.90 21.04
N ALA A 331 -14.19 3.62 21.03
CA ALA A 331 -13.84 2.69 22.12
C ALA A 331 -12.32 2.51 22.26
N VAL A 332 -11.60 2.30 21.15
CA VAL A 332 -10.13 2.17 21.15
C VAL A 332 -9.46 3.46 21.61
N ARG A 333 -9.85 4.60 21.03
CA ARG A 333 -9.35 5.93 21.35
C ARG A 333 -9.53 6.26 22.83
N ASN A 334 -10.73 6.02 23.38
CA ASN A 334 -11.03 6.35 24.76
C ASN A 334 -10.19 5.51 25.74
N GLU A 335 -10.02 4.20 25.49
CA GLU A 335 -9.14 3.38 26.33
C GLU A 335 -7.66 3.76 26.17
N PHE A 336 -7.23 4.12 24.95
CA PHE A 336 -5.87 4.62 24.72
C PHE A 336 -5.61 5.89 25.53
N ARG A 337 -6.47 6.89 25.42
CA ARG A 337 -6.39 8.14 26.21
C ARG A 337 -6.40 7.87 27.72
N ARG A 338 -7.29 6.99 28.18
CA ARG A 338 -7.38 6.59 29.60
C ARG A 338 -6.07 5.99 30.12
N ARG A 339 -5.37 5.21 29.28
CA ARG A 339 -4.09 4.57 29.60
C ARG A 339 -2.91 5.55 29.58
N VAL A 340 -2.91 6.48 28.63
CA VAL A 340 -1.90 7.56 28.56
C VAL A 340 -2.03 8.49 29.77
N GLY A 341 -3.25 8.71 30.27
CA GLY A 341 -3.53 9.43 31.50
C GLY A 341 -4.04 10.84 31.26
N LYS A 342 -3.84 11.74 32.23
CA LYS A 342 -4.42 13.10 32.25
C LYS A 342 -3.64 14.13 31.43
N TYR A 343 -2.77 13.70 30.52
CA TYR A 343 -2.06 14.64 29.66
C TYR A 343 -3.05 15.34 28.71
N PRO A 344 -2.90 16.66 28.48
CA PRO A 344 -3.70 17.34 27.48
C PRO A 344 -3.39 16.74 26.11
N PHE A 345 -4.44 16.44 25.35
CA PHE A 345 -4.33 15.98 23.97
C PHE A 345 -4.82 17.07 23.02
N GLN A 346 -4.27 17.06 21.81
CA GLN A 346 -4.62 17.95 20.71
C GLN A 346 -4.92 17.14 19.46
N THR A 347 -5.34 17.83 18.39
CA THR A 347 -5.59 17.22 17.09
C THR A 347 -4.47 17.57 16.11
N LEU A 348 -4.24 16.67 15.16
CA LEU A 348 -3.41 16.91 13.98
C LEU A 348 -4.17 16.38 12.77
N GLY A 349 -4.77 17.29 12.00
CA GLY A 349 -5.74 16.92 10.97
C GLY A 349 -6.89 16.10 11.55
N GLY A 350 -7.02 14.86 11.11
CA GLY A 350 -8.03 13.88 11.53
C GLY A 350 -7.53 12.90 12.59
N PHE A 351 -6.29 13.04 13.07
CA PHE A 351 -5.82 12.36 14.27
C PHE A 351 -6.21 13.20 15.48
N ASP A 352 -7.19 12.72 16.25
CA ASP A 352 -7.75 13.48 17.37
C ASP A 352 -7.02 13.23 18.71
N THR A 353 -6.01 12.37 18.72
CA THR A 353 -5.33 11.91 19.93
C THR A 353 -3.83 12.06 19.77
N CYS A 354 -3.36 13.29 19.93
CA CYS A 354 -1.95 13.69 19.87
C CYS A 354 -1.49 14.32 21.17
N TYR A 355 -0.24 14.06 21.57
CA TYR A 355 0.35 14.61 22.79
C TYR A 355 1.69 15.28 22.46
N SER A 356 1.97 16.40 23.11
CA SER A 356 3.23 17.16 22.99
C SER A 356 4.23 16.86 24.11
N VAL A 357 3.94 15.83 24.92
CA VAL A 357 4.76 15.36 26.04
C VAL A 357 5.09 13.88 25.85
N PRO A 358 6.24 13.40 26.34
CA PRO A 358 6.54 11.98 26.36
C PRO A 358 5.52 11.18 27.17
N PHE A 359 5.10 10.02 26.67
CA PHE A 359 4.23 9.10 27.39
C PHE A 359 4.58 7.66 27.04
N VAL A 360 4.21 6.72 27.92
CA VAL A 360 4.36 5.29 27.64
C VAL A 360 3.25 4.85 26.70
N VAL A 361 3.60 4.44 25.48
CA VAL A 361 2.63 4.00 24.47
C VAL A 361 1.91 2.73 24.95
N PRO A 362 0.58 2.74 25.15
CA PRO A 362 -0.17 1.54 25.49
C PRO A 362 -0.08 0.50 24.38
N THR A 363 0.26 -0.74 24.73
CA THR A 363 0.26 -1.86 23.76
C THR A 363 -1.12 -2.04 23.13
N ILE A 364 -1.18 -2.20 21.81
CA ILE A 364 -2.41 -2.55 21.09
C ILE A 364 -2.28 -3.95 20.50
N THR A 365 -3.31 -4.78 20.66
CA THR A 365 -3.39 -6.12 20.08
C THR A 365 -4.70 -6.28 19.32
N PHE A 366 -4.60 -6.64 18.03
CA PHE A 366 -5.75 -7.09 17.24
C PHE A 366 -5.98 -8.57 17.52
N MET A 367 -7.21 -8.91 17.90
CA MET A 367 -7.59 -10.28 18.25
C MET A 367 -8.50 -10.84 17.15
N PHE A 368 -7.89 -11.56 16.23
CA PHE A 368 -8.60 -12.24 15.15
C PHE A 368 -9.03 -13.65 15.58
N SER A 369 -9.93 -14.25 14.81
CA SER A 369 -10.19 -15.69 14.95
C SER A 369 -8.90 -16.49 14.71
N GLY A 370 -8.47 -17.30 15.68
CA GLY A 370 -7.27 -18.15 15.57
C GLY A 370 -5.92 -17.45 15.75
N MET A 371 -5.87 -16.11 15.87
CA MET A 371 -4.61 -15.37 15.93
C MET A 371 -4.75 -14.02 16.65
N ASN A 372 -3.76 -13.71 17.49
CA ASN A 372 -3.57 -12.38 18.06
C ASN A 372 -2.33 -11.72 17.45
N VAL A 373 -2.45 -10.46 17.05
CA VAL A 373 -1.35 -9.66 16.51
C VAL A 373 -1.13 -8.46 17.43
N THR A 374 -0.07 -8.51 18.24
CA THR A 374 0.36 -7.40 19.07
C THR A 374 1.27 -6.48 18.26
N LEU A 375 0.88 -5.21 18.17
CA LEU A 375 1.59 -4.21 17.38
C LEU A 375 2.85 -3.73 18.13
N PRO A 376 3.98 -3.54 17.43
CA PRO A 376 5.09 -2.77 17.97
C PRO A 376 4.69 -1.29 18.09
N GLU A 377 5.42 -0.54 18.89
CA GLU A 377 5.16 0.89 19.14
C GLU A 377 5.12 1.73 17.86
N ASP A 378 6.05 1.50 16.93
CA ASP A 378 6.10 2.17 15.63
C ASP A 378 4.86 1.96 14.76
N ASN A 379 4.06 0.93 15.04
CA ASN A 379 2.82 0.63 14.34
C ASN A 379 1.59 1.17 15.11
N ILE A 380 1.77 1.75 16.30
CA ILE A 380 0.71 2.29 17.17
C ILE A 380 0.68 3.81 17.10
N VAL A 381 1.84 4.47 17.02
CA VAL A 381 1.92 5.94 17.06
C VAL A 381 2.68 6.56 15.87
N ILE A 382 2.19 7.71 15.44
CA ILE A 382 2.87 8.61 14.51
C ILE A 382 3.72 9.55 15.37
N HIS A 383 5.04 9.45 15.26
CA HIS A 383 5.98 10.26 16.03
C HIS A 383 6.82 11.11 15.08
N SER A 384 6.94 12.41 15.36
CA SER A 384 7.85 13.30 14.65
C SER A 384 9.26 13.18 15.20
N THR A 385 10.26 12.94 14.37
CA THR A 385 11.67 13.05 14.81
C THR A 385 12.13 14.52 14.92
N ALA A 386 11.37 15.46 14.37
CA ALA A 386 11.68 16.90 14.34
C ALA A 386 10.83 17.74 15.30
N GLY A 387 9.81 17.15 15.94
CA GLY A 387 8.90 17.82 16.86
C GLY A 387 8.54 16.95 18.05
N SER A 388 7.79 17.48 19.01
CA SER A 388 7.39 16.76 20.23
C SER A 388 6.04 16.05 20.12
N ILE A 389 5.37 16.15 18.97
CA ILE A 389 4.01 15.64 18.79
C ILE A 389 4.04 14.14 18.45
N THR A 390 3.32 13.37 19.26
CA THR A 390 3.07 11.94 19.04
C THR A 390 1.57 11.66 19.01
N CYS A 391 1.07 11.10 17.92
CA CYS A 391 -0.35 10.82 17.69
C CYS A 391 -0.66 9.32 17.64
N LEU A 392 -1.85 8.91 18.07
CA LEU A 392 -2.38 7.58 17.78
C LEU A 392 -2.50 7.40 16.26
N ALA A 393 -1.89 6.35 15.71
CA ALA A 393 -1.84 6.05 14.28
C ALA A 393 -3.10 5.31 13.77
N MET A 394 -4.26 5.71 14.29
CA MET A 394 -5.57 5.19 13.92
C MET A 394 -6.56 6.36 13.92
N ALA A 395 -7.58 6.28 13.08
CA ALA A 395 -8.62 7.28 13.00
C ALA A 395 -9.98 6.64 12.70
N ALA A 396 -11.06 7.38 12.93
CA ALA A 396 -12.37 7.00 12.42
C ALA A 396 -12.36 6.97 10.88
N ALA A 397 -13.27 6.18 10.31
CA ALA A 397 -13.67 6.37 8.92
C ALA A 397 -14.15 7.82 8.72
N PRO A 398 -13.85 8.46 7.59
CA PRO A 398 -14.25 9.85 7.36
C PRO A 398 -15.77 10.04 7.37
N ASP A 399 -16.27 11.13 7.98
CA ASP A 399 -17.72 11.39 8.13
C ASP A 399 -18.46 11.49 6.80
N ASN A 400 -17.78 11.92 5.73
CA ASN A 400 -18.35 12.00 4.38
C ASN A 400 -18.39 10.64 3.65
N VAL A 401 -18.00 9.56 4.34
CA VAL A 401 -18.03 8.20 3.84
C VAL A 401 -18.85 7.38 4.81
N ASN A 402 -20.02 6.90 4.37
CA ASN A 402 -20.79 5.87 5.08
C ASN A 402 -20.08 4.51 4.99
N SER A 403 -18.84 4.45 5.48
CA SER A 403 -18.00 3.26 5.45
C SER A 403 -18.53 2.27 6.48
N VAL A 404 -18.87 1.08 5.98
CA VAL A 404 -19.18 -0.08 6.82
C VAL A 404 -17.93 -0.94 7.10
N LEU A 405 -16.75 -0.47 6.70
CA LEU A 405 -15.50 -1.21 6.78
C LEU A 405 -14.62 -0.71 7.92
N ASN A 406 -14.03 -1.67 8.63
CA ASN A 406 -12.80 -1.48 9.37
C ASN A 406 -11.62 -1.89 8.46
N VAL A 407 -10.60 -1.04 8.38
CA VAL A 407 -9.43 -1.24 7.53
C VAL A 407 -8.19 -1.32 8.40
N ILE A 408 -7.60 -2.52 8.49
CA ILE A 408 -6.27 -2.69 9.07
C ILE A 408 -5.26 -2.28 8.00
N ALA A 409 -4.66 -1.11 8.19
CA ALA A 409 -3.87 -0.42 7.19
C ALA A 409 -2.38 -0.77 7.24
N ASN A 410 -1.62 -0.25 6.27
CA ASN A 410 -0.26 -0.68 6.02
C ASN A 410 0.72 -0.32 7.15
N MET A 411 0.53 0.79 7.87
CA MET A 411 1.38 1.13 9.02
C MET A 411 1.27 0.07 10.11
N GLN A 412 0.09 -0.52 10.31
CA GLN A 412 -0.09 -1.62 11.25
C GLN A 412 0.47 -2.95 10.75
N GLN A 413 0.65 -3.10 9.44
CA GLN A 413 1.23 -4.29 8.80
C GLN A 413 2.76 -4.24 8.68
N GLN A 414 3.39 -3.07 8.84
CA GLN A 414 4.84 -2.91 8.75
C GLN A 414 5.60 -3.85 9.68
N ASN A 415 6.74 -4.36 9.22
CA ASN A 415 7.56 -5.34 9.95
C ASN A 415 6.77 -6.58 10.42
N HIS A 416 5.77 -6.96 9.63
CA HIS A 416 5.15 -8.26 9.65
C HIS A 416 5.17 -8.85 8.25
N ARG A 417 5.29 -10.17 8.19
CA ARG A 417 4.98 -10.93 6.99
C ARG A 417 3.50 -11.23 6.98
N VAL A 418 2.78 -10.67 6.02
CA VAL A 418 1.36 -10.97 5.78
C VAL A 418 1.27 -11.91 4.59
N LEU A 419 0.77 -13.13 4.82
CA LEU A 419 0.55 -14.17 3.80
C LEU A 419 -0.93 -14.22 3.44
N ILE A 420 -1.23 -14.14 2.16
CA ILE A 420 -2.54 -14.43 1.60
C ILE A 420 -2.47 -15.81 0.93
N ASP A 421 -3.19 -16.76 1.49
CA ASP A 421 -3.31 -18.14 0.99
C ASP A 421 -4.77 -18.38 0.58
N VAL A 422 -5.09 -17.98 -0.66
CA VAL A 422 -6.46 -18.05 -1.20
C VAL A 422 -6.95 -19.50 -1.30
N PRO A 423 -6.16 -20.48 -1.79
CA PRO A 423 -6.62 -21.87 -1.89
C PRO A 423 -7.06 -22.46 -0.55
N ASN A 424 -6.36 -22.13 0.54
CA ASN A 424 -6.71 -22.60 1.88
C ASN A 424 -7.60 -21.62 2.66
N SER A 425 -8.14 -20.58 2.00
CA SER A 425 -9.04 -19.58 2.60
C SER A 425 -8.52 -19.02 3.93
N ARG A 426 -7.25 -18.65 3.99
CA ARG A 426 -6.62 -18.16 5.24
C ARG A 426 -5.59 -17.04 4.99
N LEU A 427 -5.48 -16.17 5.99
CA LEU A 427 -4.47 -15.12 6.05
C LEU A 427 -3.50 -15.46 7.17
N GLY A 428 -2.22 -15.43 6.87
CA GLY A 428 -1.15 -15.66 7.82
C GLY A 428 -0.46 -14.37 8.26
N VAL A 429 -0.08 -14.27 9.53
CA VAL A 429 0.82 -13.21 10.02
C VAL A 429 1.97 -13.83 10.81
N ALA A 430 3.18 -13.40 10.48
CA ALA A 430 4.39 -13.69 11.24
C ALA A 430 5.14 -12.39 11.52
N ARG A 431 5.82 -12.30 12.65
CA ARG A 431 6.71 -11.17 12.92
C ARG A 431 7.96 -11.31 12.04
N GLU A 432 8.25 -10.29 11.26
CA GLU A 432 9.42 -10.28 10.38
C GLU A 432 9.87 -8.83 10.20
N ARG A 433 11.08 -8.49 10.66
CA ARG A 433 11.67 -7.18 10.33
C ARG A 433 12.02 -7.21 8.85
N CYS A 434 11.49 -6.27 8.07
CA CYS A 434 11.90 -6.13 6.69
C CYS A 434 13.36 -5.66 6.64
N THR A 435 14.02 -5.79 5.49
CA THR A 435 15.49 -5.74 5.36
C THR A 435 16.00 -4.42 4.83
#